data_AF-A0A2M7VEP2-F1
#
_entry.id   AF-A0A2M7VEP2-F1
#
_cell.length_a   1.000
_cell.length_b   1.000
_cell.length_c   1.000
_cell.angle_alpha   90.00
_cell.angle_beta   90.00
_cell.angle_gamma   90.00
#
_symmetry.space_group_name_H-M   'P 1'
#
loop_
_entity.id
_entity.type
_entity.pdbx_description
1 polymer ?
#
loop_
_entity_poly.entity_id
_entity_poly.type
_entity_poly.pdbx_seq_one_letter_code
_entity_poly.pdbx_strand_id
1 'polypeptide(L)'
;MRFWLAKIKSYCDSEKLVWLLIFFIVLWKFGGLLQGGLLPGWDTMPHYYGLEQMAKFLSAGHWTGYNMQWFGGFPMFDFYAPLVLTTIASIYLALFKLVPLVIIYRLFIFASIFFFVWTFRFFCLTYFGNKTKYTSFILALAFLFYPKLLANYGLGAA
;
A
#
# COMPACT_ATOMS: atom_id res chain seq x y z
N MET A 1 37.10 20.88 -5.23
CA MET A 1 36.18 19.95 -5.94
C MET A 1 36.11 18.55 -5.30
N ARG A 2 37.23 17.90 -4.95
CA ARG A 2 37.23 16.56 -4.27
C ARG A 2 36.50 16.49 -2.92
N PHE A 3 36.56 17.54 -2.11
CA PHE A 3 35.88 17.60 -0.80
C PHE A 3 34.35 17.63 -0.89
N TRP A 4 33.81 18.23 -1.94
CA TRP A 4 32.37 18.31 -2.18
C TRP A 4 31.77 16.98 -2.64
N LEU A 5 32.49 16.25 -3.49
CA LEU A 5 32.07 14.91 -3.96
C LEU A 5 32.05 13.88 -2.82
N ALA A 6 33.01 13.93 -1.89
CA ALA A 6 33.03 13.06 -0.72
C ALA A 6 31.83 13.30 0.22
N LYS A 7 31.44 14.56 0.41
CA LYS A 7 30.27 14.94 1.23
C LYS A 7 28.96 14.45 0.61
N ILE A 8 28.78 14.62 -0.71
CA ILE A 8 27.57 14.17 -1.43
C ILE A 8 27.43 12.64 -1.40
N LYS A 9 28.54 11.89 -1.53
CA LYS A 9 28.54 10.43 -1.46
C LYS A 9 28.15 9.92 -0.06
N SER A 10 28.69 10.53 0.99
CA SER A 10 28.36 10.24 2.39
C SER A 10 26.87 10.45 2.72
N TYR A 11 26.24 11.53 2.22
CA TYR A 11 24.80 11.80 2.40
C TYR A 11 23.87 10.86 1.62
N CYS A 12 24.35 10.28 0.52
CA CYS A 12 23.59 9.31 -0.27
C CYS A 12 23.58 7.93 0.42
N ASP A 13 24.68 7.58 1.09
CA ASP A 13 24.78 6.30 1.81
C ASP A 13 24.05 6.32 3.16
N SER A 14 24.04 7.45 3.88
CA SER A 14 23.25 7.60 5.12
C SER A 14 21.75 7.52 4.87
N GLU A 15 21.27 8.00 3.73
CA GLU A 15 19.85 7.96 3.38
C GLU A 15 19.37 6.55 3.02
N LYS A 16 20.20 5.78 2.31
CA LYS A 16 19.92 4.36 2.02
C LYS A 16 19.81 3.54 3.31
N LEU A 17 20.68 3.81 4.29
CA LEU A 17 20.61 3.17 5.61
C LEU A 17 19.30 3.50 6.33
N VAL A 18 18.82 4.74 6.24
CA VAL A 18 17.52 5.12 6.83
C VAL A 18 16.35 4.40 6.13
N TRP A 19 16.37 4.32 4.80
CA TRP A 19 15.36 3.55 4.06
C TRP A 19 15.37 2.07 4.40
N LEU A 20 16.56 1.48 4.54
CA LEU A 20 16.71 0.09 4.95
C LEU A 20 16.17 -0.13 6.37
N LEU A 21 16.47 0.79 7.30
CA LEU A 21 15.93 0.76 8.65
C LEU A 21 14.40 0.87 8.66
N ILE A 22 13.83 1.79 7.88
CA ILE A 22 12.37 1.92 7.70
C ILE A 22 11.78 0.62 7.15
N PHE A 23 12.45 0.00 6.17
CA PHE A 23 12.03 -1.27 5.63
C PHE A 23 11.93 -2.35 6.72
N PHE A 24 12.96 -2.49 7.55
CA PHE A 24 12.93 -3.44 8.65
C PHE A 24 11.87 -3.11 9.70
N ILE A 25 11.66 -1.82 10.04
CA ILE A 25 10.63 -1.42 11.00
C ILE A 25 9.23 -1.74 10.47
N VAL A 26 8.95 -1.41 9.20
CA VAL A 26 7.66 -1.71 8.57
C VAL A 26 7.46 -3.21 8.42
N LEU A 27 8.50 -3.95 8.01
CA LEU A 27 8.44 -5.41 7.90
C LEU A 27 8.21 -6.06 9.27
N TRP A 28 8.85 -5.56 10.34
CA TRP A 28 8.64 -6.07 11.68
C TRP A 28 7.21 -5.82 12.18
N LYS A 29 6.66 -4.63 11.93
CA LYS A 29 5.32 -4.28 12.41
C LYS A 29 4.18 -4.85 11.56
N PHE A 30 4.34 -4.90 10.25
CA PHE A 30 3.29 -5.27 9.29
C PHE A 30 3.63 -6.55 8.51
N GLY A 31 4.65 -7.29 8.91
CA GLY A 31 5.02 -8.56 8.28
C GLY A 31 3.90 -9.60 8.30
N GLY A 32 2.97 -9.50 9.26
CA GLY A 32 1.74 -10.30 9.29
C GLY A 32 0.87 -10.12 8.04
N LEU A 33 0.93 -8.97 7.36
CA LEU A 33 0.24 -8.77 6.07
C LEU A 33 0.75 -9.72 4.99
N LEU A 34 2.02 -10.11 5.05
CA LEU A 34 2.66 -11.01 4.08
C LEU A 34 2.46 -12.49 4.42
N GLN A 35 1.92 -12.81 5.61
CA GLN A 35 1.66 -14.19 6.02
C GLN A 35 0.35 -14.71 5.42
N GLY A 36 0.27 -16.03 5.26
CA GLY A 36 -0.98 -16.70 4.92
C GLY A 36 -1.97 -16.64 6.09
N GLY A 37 -3.26 -16.43 5.80
CA GLY A 37 -4.31 -16.36 6.82
C GLY A 37 -5.49 -15.49 6.40
N LEU A 38 -6.36 -15.16 7.36
CA LEU A 38 -7.44 -14.19 7.15
C LEU A 38 -6.85 -12.79 6.90
N LEU A 39 -7.51 -12.00 6.05
CA LEU A 39 -7.13 -10.62 5.81
C LEU A 39 -7.42 -9.79 7.07
N PRO A 40 -6.46 -8.98 7.57
CA PRO A 40 -6.67 -8.21 8.80
C PRO A 40 -7.54 -6.98 8.55
N GLY A 41 -8.38 -6.63 9.52
CA GLY A 41 -9.25 -5.46 9.45
C GLY A 41 -10.62 -5.75 8.86
N TRP A 42 -11.63 -5.01 9.31
CA TRP A 42 -13.02 -5.21 8.88
C TRP A 42 -13.20 -4.92 7.39
N ASP A 43 -12.56 -3.85 6.89
CA ASP A 43 -12.76 -3.40 5.52
C ASP A 43 -11.96 -4.19 4.48
N THR A 44 -10.93 -4.94 4.86
CA THR A 44 -10.06 -5.60 3.87
C THR A 44 -10.76 -6.75 3.15
N MET A 45 -11.64 -7.49 3.82
CA MET A 45 -12.42 -8.57 3.22
C MET A 45 -13.43 -8.06 2.17
N PRO A 46 -14.28 -7.05 2.45
CA PRO A 46 -15.14 -6.44 1.42
C PRO A 46 -14.38 -5.90 0.21
N HIS A 47 -13.23 -5.23 0.42
CA HIS A 47 -12.40 -4.74 -0.67
C HIS A 47 -11.79 -5.89 -1.49
N TYR A 48 -11.37 -6.98 -0.83
CA TYR A 48 -10.87 -8.17 -1.52
C TYR A 48 -11.97 -8.85 -2.34
N TYR A 49 -13.19 -8.95 -1.81
CA TYR A 49 -14.33 -9.41 -2.58
C TYR A 49 -14.60 -8.52 -3.80
N GLY A 50 -14.57 -7.19 -3.64
CA GLY A 50 -14.66 -6.25 -4.75
C GLY A 50 -13.58 -6.47 -5.81
N LEU A 51 -12.35 -6.76 -5.38
CA LEU A 51 -11.23 -7.10 -6.26
C LEU A 51 -11.48 -8.41 -7.03
N GLU A 52 -12.02 -9.45 -6.38
CA GLU A 52 -12.39 -10.70 -7.05
C GLU A 52 -13.44 -10.49 -8.14
N GLN A 53 -14.45 -9.64 -7.87
CA GLN A 53 -15.46 -9.28 -8.86
C GLN A 53 -14.85 -8.47 -10.01
N MET A 54 -13.96 -7.51 -9.72
CA MET A 54 -13.25 -6.74 -10.75
C MET A 54 -12.43 -7.65 -11.66
N ALA A 55 -11.69 -8.60 -11.10
CA ALA A 55 -10.92 -9.56 -11.89
C ALA A 55 -11.80 -10.44 -12.79
N LYS A 56 -13.00 -10.81 -12.33
CA LYS A 56 -14.01 -11.52 -13.14
C LYS A 56 -14.54 -10.65 -14.28
N PHE A 57 -14.94 -9.41 -13.99
CA PHE A 57 -15.46 -8.50 -15.02
C PHE A 57 -14.41 -8.20 -16.09
N LEU A 58 -13.17 -7.87 -15.70
CA LEU A 58 -12.10 -7.61 -16.66
C LEU A 58 -11.77 -8.84 -17.51
N SER A 59 -11.81 -10.04 -16.93
CA SER A 59 -11.65 -11.29 -17.71
C SER A 59 -12.76 -11.49 -18.75
N ALA A 60 -13.94 -10.93 -18.52
CA ALA A 60 -15.08 -10.96 -19.44
C ALA A 60 -15.13 -9.74 -20.38
N GLY A 61 -14.15 -8.83 -20.32
CA GLY A 61 -14.13 -7.61 -21.13
C GLY A 61 -15.05 -6.49 -20.61
N HIS A 62 -15.49 -6.57 -19.36
CA HIS A 62 -16.33 -5.57 -18.71
C HIS A 62 -15.58 -4.82 -17.61
N TRP A 63 -15.92 -3.54 -17.41
CA TRP A 63 -15.33 -2.70 -16.36
C TRP A 63 -16.18 -2.62 -15.09
N THR A 64 -17.46 -2.94 -15.20
CA THR A 64 -18.43 -2.96 -14.10
C THR A 64 -19.53 -3.99 -14.40
N GLY A 65 -20.39 -4.25 -13.42
CA GLY A 65 -21.54 -5.15 -13.54
C GLY A 65 -22.41 -5.13 -12.29
N TYR A 66 -23.31 -6.09 -12.17
CA TYR A 66 -24.18 -6.24 -11.01
C TYR A 66 -23.71 -7.39 -10.12
N ASN A 67 -23.79 -7.18 -8.82
CA ASN A 67 -23.64 -8.24 -7.83
C ASN A 67 -25.00 -8.71 -7.35
N MET A 68 -25.37 -9.91 -7.77
CA MET A 68 -26.63 -10.55 -7.37
C MET A 68 -26.64 -11.05 -5.92
N GLN A 69 -25.48 -11.13 -5.27
CA GLN A 69 -25.35 -11.56 -3.87
C GLN A 69 -25.69 -10.43 -2.87
N TRP A 70 -25.84 -9.19 -3.34
CA TRP A 70 -26.18 -8.03 -2.51
C TRP A 70 -27.58 -7.53 -2.84
N PHE A 71 -28.46 -7.51 -1.82
CA PHE A 71 -29.79 -6.90 -1.88
C PHE A 71 -30.63 -7.26 -3.13
N GLY A 72 -30.48 -8.46 -3.68
CA GLY A 72 -31.20 -8.91 -4.88
C GLY A 72 -30.64 -8.38 -6.22
N GLY A 73 -29.48 -7.72 -6.20
CA GLY A 73 -28.83 -7.12 -7.36
C GLY A 73 -28.43 -5.67 -7.08
N PHE A 74 -27.13 -5.42 -6.89
CA PHE A 74 -26.60 -4.07 -6.68
C PHE A 74 -25.47 -3.76 -7.68
N PRO A 75 -25.41 -2.55 -8.26
CA PRO A 75 -24.31 -2.14 -9.13
C PRO A 75 -22.97 -2.19 -8.40
N MET A 76 -21.99 -2.87 -8.99
CA MET A 76 -20.65 -2.98 -8.42
C MET A 76 -19.88 -1.66 -8.58
N PHE A 77 -19.04 -1.38 -7.58
CA PHE A 77 -18.13 -0.22 -7.53
C PHE A 77 -18.77 1.16 -7.31
N ASP A 78 -20.07 1.21 -6.96
CA ASP A 78 -20.70 2.44 -6.49
C ASP A 78 -20.19 2.87 -5.11
N PHE A 79 -19.93 1.90 -4.21
CA PHE A 79 -19.41 2.17 -2.85
C PHE A 79 -17.88 2.19 -2.75
N TYR A 80 -17.18 1.47 -3.65
CA TYR A 80 -15.73 1.36 -3.62
C TYR A 80 -15.15 1.83 -4.93
N ALA A 81 -14.27 2.82 -4.87
CA ALA A 81 -13.64 3.39 -6.06
C ALA A 81 -12.91 2.30 -6.87
N PRO A 82 -13.23 2.12 -8.17
CA PRO A 82 -12.77 0.98 -8.94
C PRO A 82 -11.28 1.04 -9.25
N LEU A 83 -10.67 2.23 -9.31
CA LEU A 83 -9.32 2.44 -9.85
C LEU A 83 -8.26 1.52 -9.22
N VAL A 84 -8.24 1.42 -7.89
CA VAL A 84 -7.28 0.57 -7.17
C VAL A 84 -7.56 -0.91 -7.48
N LEU A 85 -8.83 -1.31 -7.45
CA LEU A 85 -9.24 -2.68 -7.74
C LEU A 85 -8.89 -3.08 -9.18
N THR A 86 -9.16 -2.21 -10.15
CA THR A 86 -8.82 -2.38 -11.56
C THR A 86 -7.31 -2.52 -11.73
N THR A 87 -6.52 -1.69 -11.04
CA THR A 87 -5.05 -1.74 -11.12
C THR A 87 -4.53 -3.10 -10.65
N ILE A 88 -4.98 -3.54 -9.46
CA ILE A 88 -4.54 -4.82 -8.89
C ILE A 88 -5.03 -6.01 -9.74
N ALA A 89 -6.28 -5.98 -10.20
CA ALA A 89 -6.84 -7.01 -11.06
C ALA A 89 -6.11 -7.09 -12.41
N SER A 90 -5.73 -5.95 -12.99
CA SER A 90 -4.96 -5.92 -14.24
C SER A 90 -3.58 -6.53 -14.07
N ILE A 91 -2.90 -6.25 -12.94
CA ILE A 91 -1.61 -6.89 -12.59
C ILE A 91 -1.81 -8.41 -12.48
N TYR A 92 -2.85 -8.86 -11.78
CA TYR A 92 -3.16 -10.28 -11.64
C TYR A 92 -3.40 -10.98 -12.98
N LEU A 93 -4.15 -10.34 -13.88
CA LEU A 93 -4.42 -10.88 -15.22
C LEU A 93 -3.17 -10.85 -16.11
N ALA A 94 -2.34 -9.80 -16.02
CA ALA A 94 -1.07 -9.70 -16.74
C ALA A 94 -0.05 -10.77 -16.28
N LEU A 95 -0.13 -11.20 -15.01
CA LEU A 95 0.62 -12.34 -14.48
C LEU A 95 0.02 -13.70 -14.87
N PHE A 96 -0.96 -13.74 -15.78
CA PHE A 96 -1.64 -14.96 -16.23
C PHE A 96 -2.18 -15.81 -15.07
N LYS A 97 -2.56 -15.16 -13.96
CA LYS A 97 -3.05 -15.85 -12.74
C LYS A 97 -2.04 -16.81 -12.10
N LEU A 98 -0.74 -16.67 -12.40
CA LEU A 98 0.35 -17.47 -11.81
C LEU A 98 0.49 -17.26 -10.29
N VAL A 99 0.20 -16.04 -9.83
CA VAL A 99 0.24 -15.67 -8.41
C VAL A 99 -1.19 -15.52 -7.91
N PRO A 100 -1.57 -16.16 -6.79
CA PRO A 100 -2.89 -15.99 -6.19
C PRO A 100 -3.25 -14.52 -5.95
N LEU A 101 -4.48 -14.13 -6.31
CA LEU A 101 -4.96 -12.75 -6.19
C LEU A 101 -4.83 -12.19 -4.76
N VAL A 102 -5.07 -13.01 -3.74
CA VAL A 102 -4.89 -12.66 -2.33
C VAL A 102 -3.47 -12.24 -1.98
N ILE A 103 -2.45 -12.86 -2.59
CA ILE A 103 -1.05 -12.53 -2.35
C ILE A 103 -0.72 -11.18 -2.98
N ILE A 104 -1.19 -10.94 -4.21
CA ILE A 104 -1.02 -9.65 -4.89
C ILE A 104 -1.70 -8.53 -4.08
N TYR A 105 -2.91 -8.78 -3.58
CA TYR A 105 -3.64 -7.82 -2.76
C TYR A 105 -2.91 -7.50 -1.45
N ARG A 106 -2.42 -8.52 -0.73
CA ARG A 106 -1.60 -8.35 0.48
C ARG A 106 -0.32 -7.56 0.22
N LEU A 107 0.40 -7.89 -0.86
CA LEU A 107 1.58 -7.16 -1.29
C LEU A 107 1.25 -5.70 -1.62
N PHE A 108 0.10 -5.44 -2.23
CA PHE A 108 -0.35 -4.08 -2.52
C PHE A 108 -0.61 -3.27 -1.24
N ILE A 109 -1.29 -3.86 -0.24
CA ILE A 109 -1.49 -3.21 1.06
C ILE A 109 -0.13 -2.96 1.73
N PHE A 110 0.77 -3.93 1.75
CA PHE A 110 2.10 -3.75 2.32
C PHE A 110 2.90 -2.67 1.59
N ALA A 111 2.86 -2.63 0.25
CA ALA A 111 3.54 -1.63 -0.56
C ALA A 111 2.93 -0.22 -0.38
N SER A 112 1.62 -0.10 -0.14
CA SER A 112 0.97 1.20 0.07
C SER A 112 1.46 1.90 1.34
N ILE A 113 1.85 1.13 2.38
CA ILE A 113 2.50 1.64 3.60
C ILE A 113 3.84 2.30 3.26
N PHE A 114 4.67 1.66 2.43
CA PHE A 114 5.92 2.25 1.94
C PHE A 114 5.68 3.46 1.05
N PHE A 115 4.69 3.36 0.17
CA PHE A 115 4.31 4.45 -0.72
C PHE A 115 3.85 5.68 0.08
N PHE A 116 3.16 5.50 1.21
CA PHE A 116 2.83 6.58 2.14
C PHE A 116 4.08 7.25 2.69
N VAL A 117 5.05 6.49 3.23
CA VAL A 117 6.29 7.08 3.77
C VAL A 117 7.04 7.86 2.69
N TRP A 118 7.09 7.31 1.46
CA TRP A 118 7.73 7.96 0.32
C TRP A 118 7.02 9.25 -0.10
N THR A 119 5.70 9.23 -0.28
CA THR A 119 4.91 10.39 -0.67
C THR A 119 4.91 11.47 0.41
N PHE A 120 4.77 11.10 1.68
CA PHE A 120 4.86 12.03 2.81
C PHE A 120 6.22 12.73 2.86
N ARG A 121 7.30 11.96 2.66
CA ARG A 121 8.65 12.53 2.60
C ARG A 121 8.81 13.46 1.39
N PHE A 122 8.35 13.04 0.21
CA PHE A 122 8.40 13.86 -0.99
C PHE A 122 7.67 15.20 -0.78
N PHE A 123 6.49 15.15 -0.16
CA PHE A 123 5.76 16.33 0.28
C PHE A 123 6.59 17.20 1.22
N CYS A 124 7.14 16.64 2.30
CA CYS A 124 7.93 17.42 3.26
C CYS A 124 9.15 18.11 2.63
N LEU A 125 9.86 17.41 1.74
CA LEU A 125 11.03 17.99 1.05
C LEU A 125 10.63 19.08 0.06
N THR A 126 9.51 18.90 -0.64
CA THR A 126 9.01 19.87 -1.61
C THR A 126 8.60 21.18 -0.95
N TYR A 127 7.89 21.11 0.19
CA TYR A 127 7.31 22.30 0.84
C TYR A 127 8.20 22.91 1.94
N PHE A 128 9.01 22.12 2.63
CA PHE A 128 9.84 22.60 3.75
C PHE A 128 11.35 22.52 3.47
N GLY A 129 11.74 22.00 2.31
CA GLY A 129 13.13 21.90 1.87
C GLY A 129 13.97 20.90 2.64
N ASN A 130 15.29 20.95 2.45
CA ASN A 130 16.23 19.97 3.02
C ASN A 130 16.32 19.95 4.56
N LYS A 131 15.77 20.97 5.24
CA LYS A 131 15.73 21.01 6.72
C LYS A 131 14.90 19.86 7.30
N THR A 132 13.97 19.30 6.52
CA THR A 132 13.09 18.21 6.95
C THR A 132 13.55 16.82 6.50
N LYS A 133 14.77 16.70 5.94
CA LYS A 133 15.26 15.45 5.33
C LYS A 133 15.13 14.22 6.23
N TYR A 134 15.46 14.35 7.52
CA TYR A 134 15.38 13.26 8.49
C TYR A 134 14.11 13.32 9.35
N THR A 135 13.63 14.53 9.68
CA THR A 135 12.41 14.68 10.49
C THR A 135 11.15 14.20 9.76
N SER A 136 11.12 14.29 8.42
CA SER A 136 10.03 13.74 7.61
C SER A 136 9.86 12.23 7.77
N PHE A 137 10.96 11.47 7.90
CA PHE A 137 10.88 10.03 8.18
C PHE A 137 10.31 9.76 9.57
N ILE A 138 10.77 10.50 10.58
CA ILE A 138 10.27 10.36 11.95
C ILE A 138 8.77 10.67 12.01
N LEU A 139 8.35 11.76 11.36
CA LEU A 139 6.94 12.14 11.28
C LEU A 139 6.11 11.10 10.52
N ALA A 140 6.59 10.61 9.38
CA ALA A 140 5.92 9.56 8.62
C ALA A 140 5.69 8.31 9.46
N LEU A 141 6.72 7.85 10.18
CA LEU A 141 6.60 6.70 11.08
C LEU A 141 5.67 7.00 12.27
N ALA A 142 5.72 8.20 12.85
CA ALA A 142 4.83 8.59 13.92
C ALA A 142 3.36 8.57 13.48
N PHE A 143 3.06 9.03 12.26
CA PHE A 143 1.73 8.91 11.66
C PHE A 143 1.35 7.45 11.41
N LEU A 144 2.27 6.66 10.85
CA LEU A 144 2.05 5.27 10.50
C LEU A 144 1.73 4.41 11.73
N PHE A 145 2.39 4.66 12.86
CA PHE A 145 2.20 3.92 14.11
C PHE A 145 1.19 4.55 15.05
N TYR A 146 0.51 5.63 14.64
CA TYR A 146 -0.47 6.27 15.50
C TYR A 146 -1.66 5.32 15.73
N PRO A 147 -1.95 4.91 16.98
CA PRO A 147 -2.89 3.81 17.24
C PRO A 147 -4.30 4.03 16.68
N LYS A 148 -4.80 5.28 16.68
CA LYS A 148 -6.11 5.59 16.11
C LYS A 148 -6.14 5.41 14.60
N LEU A 149 -5.05 5.71 13.89
CA LEU A 149 -4.98 5.49 12.44
C LEU A 149 -4.93 3.99 12.16
N LEU A 150 -4.11 3.24 12.91
CA LEU A 150 -4.05 1.78 12.78
C LEU A 150 -5.41 1.12 13.02
N ALA A 151 -6.14 1.55 14.05
CA ALA A 151 -7.48 1.05 14.35
C ALA A 151 -8.48 1.39 13.24
N ASN A 152 -8.49 2.65 12.77
CA ASN A 152 -9.43 3.10 11.74
C ASN A 152 -9.20 2.43 10.37
N TYR A 153 -7.95 2.10 10.04
CA TYR A 153 -7.64 1.38 8.80
C TYR A 153 -7.71 -0.15 8.95
N GLY A 154 -8.11 -0.67 10.11
CA GLY A 154 -8.14 -2.10 10.37
C GLY A 154 -6.75 -2.78 10.37
N LEU A 155 -5.68 -2.00 10.31
CA LEU A 155 -4.29 -2.45 10.32
C LEU A 155 -3.77 -2.73 11.73
N GLY A 156 -4.53 -2.37 12.78
CA GLY A 156 -4.18 -2.63 14.18
C GLY A 156 -4.18 -4.11 14.58
N ALA A 157 -4.75 -4.99 13.74
CA ALA A 157 -4.80 -6.44 13.94
C ALA A 157 -3.80 -7.21 13.05
N ALA A 158 -2.95 -6.50 12.30
CA ALA A 158 -1.93 -7.07 11.43
C ALA A 158 -0.59 -7.32 12.14
#